data_AF-A0A1B8BWC6-F1
#
_entry.id   AF-A0A1B8BWC6-F1
#
_cell.length_a   1.000
_cell.length_b   1.000
_cell.length_c   1.000
_cell.angle_alpha   90.00
_cell.angle_beta   90.00
_cell.angle_gamma   90.00
#
_symmetry.space_group_name_H-M   'P 1'
#
loop_
_entity.id
_entity.type
_entity.pdbx_description
1 polymer ?
#
loop_
_entity_poly.entity_id
_entity_poly.type
_entity_poly.pdbx_seq_one_letter_code
_entity_poly.pdbx_strand_id
1 'polypeptide(L)'
;MGEAAHLDRQERIKLIQTLRLALDDIGLYKTPIVAGVGANSTRETTQLAHDAAAAGADFVLVVLPGYYAGVLKANPTAMRKFFVDVAAASPVPVIIYNFPAVSAGIDLSSDDVVDIANAAPNICGIMLSCGNVGKLARITALVDNSSFKTLSGFIDFLLPSVAVGSAGAISPLPNVAPNFSFKLWRATQSLGSVADFHEAKELQGLASLGETALLKEGW
;
A
#
# COMPACT_ATOMS: atom_id res chain seq x y z
N MET A 1 1.55 -9.81 -6.03
CA MET A 1 0.08 -9.63 -5.95
C MET A 1 -0.54 -10.92 -5.44
N GLY A 2 -1.79 -10.90 -4.96
CA GLY A 2 -2.42 -12.10 -4.36
C GLY A 2 -3.83 -12.40 -4.85
N GLU A 3 -4.26 -11.81 -5.97
CA GLU A 3 -5.52 -12.14 -6.67
C GLU A 3 -6.77 -12.21 -5.78
N ALA A 4 -6.84 -11.36 -4.75
CA ALA A 4 -7.85 -11.43 -3.70
C ALA A 4 -9.30 -11.51 -4.23
N ALA A 5 -9.60 -10.88 -5.36
CA ALA A 5 -10.92 -10.91 -5.99
C ALA A 5 -11.39 -12.32 -6.43
N HIS A 6 -10.47 -13.26 -6.60
CA HIS A 6 -10.74 -14.66 -6.99
C HIS A 6 -10.67 -15.63 -5.82
N LEU A 7 -10.36 -15.15 -4.62
CA LEU A 7 -10.19 -15.98 -3.43
C LEU A 7 -11.39 -15.85 -2.52
N ASP A 8 -11.88 -16.99 -2.07
CA ASP A 8 -12.87 -17.04 -1.02
C ASP A 8 -12.26 -16.65 0.35
N ARG A 9 -13.15 -16.50 1.34
CA ARG A 9 -12.76 -16.07 2.68
C ARG A 9 -11.77 -17.03 3.35
N GLN A 10 -11.94 -18.35 3.19
CA GLN A 10 -11.07 -19.35 3.80
C GLN A 10 -9.72 -19.43 3.10
N GLU A 11 -9.67 -19.29 1.77
CA GLU A 11 -8.44 -19.22 1.00
C GLU A 11 -7.59 -18.02 1.42
N ARG A 12 -8.22 -16.85 1.62
CA ARG A 12 -7.54 -15.64 2.14
C ARG A 12 -6.92 -15.88 3.53
N ILE A 13 -7.67 -16.49 4.44
CA ILE A 13 -7.18 -16.86 5.78
C ILE A 13 -5.99 -17.81 5.67
N LYS A 14 -6.13 -18.86 4.84
CA LYS A 14 -5.11 -19.89 4.70
C LYS A 14 -3.82 -19.34 4.10
N LEU A 15 -3.89 -18.41 3.16
CA LEU A 15 -2.71 -17.74 2.60
C LEU A 15 -1.92 -16.97 3.65
N ILE A 16 -2.61 -16.19 4.50
CA ILE A 16 -1.96 -15.41 5.57
C ILE A 16 -1.28 -16.35 6.57
N GLN A 17 -1.98 -17.40 7.02
CA GLN A 17 -1.41 -18.39 7.92
C GLN A 17 -0.19 -19.10 7.31
N THR A 18 -0.27 -19.46 6.03
CA THR A 18 0.82 -20.13 5.31
C THR A 18 2.04 -19.22 5.21
N LEU A 19 1.85 -17.93 4.92
CA LEU A 19 2.94 -16.95 4.89
C LEU A 19 3.57 -16.76 6.28
N ARG A 20 2.75 -16.64 7.32
CA ARG A 20 3.24 -16.51 8.71
C ARG A 20 4.10 -17.71 9.10
N LEU A 21 3.60 -18.93 8.87
CA LEU A 21 4.35 -20.16 9.13
C LEU A 21 5.67 -20.20 8.33
N ALA A 22 5.64 -19.86 7.05
CA ALA A 22 6.84 -19.85 6.21
C ALA A 22 7.91 -18.85 6.69
N LEU A 23 7.50 -17.67 7.20
CA LEU A 23 8.41 -16.69 7.79
C LEU A 23 9.01 -17.21 9.11
N ASP A 24 8.16 -17.81 9.95
CA ASP A 24 8.57 -18.32 11.27
C ASP A 24 9.54 -19.51 11.13
N ASP A 25 9.32 -20.40 10.16
CA ASP A 25 10.17 -21.56 9.86
C ASP A 25 11.61 -21.17 9.47
N ILE A 26 11.80 -19.98 8.89
CA ILE A 26 13.12 -19.43 8.53
C ILE A 26 13.62 -18.37 9.53
N GLY A 27 12.99 -18.26 10.70
CA GLY A 27 13.42 -17.37 11.79
C GLY A 27 13.10 -15.89 11.59
N LEU A 28 12.22 -15.55 10.65
CA LEU A 28 11.82 -14.18 10.33
C LEU A 28 10.54 -13.75 11.08
N TYR A 29 10.47 -14.07 12.38
CA TYR A 29 9.29 -13.86 13.24
C TYR A 29 8.78 -12.42 13.28
N LYS A 30 9.67 -11.44 13.11
CA LYS A 30 9.35 -10.00 13.18
C LYS A 30 9.05 -9.35 11.83
N THR A 31 9.08 -10.13 10.75
CA THR A 31 8.72 -9.60 9.42
C THR A 31 7.22 -9.33 9.41
N PRO A 32 6.80 -8.07 9.16
CA PRO A 32 5.40 -7.71 9.19
C PRO A 32 4.66 -8.27 7.98
N ILE A 33 3.45 -8.78 8.20
CA ILE A 33 2.52 -9.15 7.14
C ILE A 33 1.47 -8.05 7.00
N VAL A 34 1.38 -7.49 5.80
CA VAL A 34 0.32 -6.55 5.41
C VAL A 34 -0.70 -7.30 4.56
N ALA A 35 -1.91 -7.53 5.08
CA ALA A 35 -2.95 -8.28 4.39
C ALA A 35 -3.95 -7.37 3.65
N GLY A 36 -4.22 -7.64 2.38
CA GLY A 36 -5.27 -6.94 1.63
C GLY A 36 -6.68 -7.39 2.04
N VAL A 37 -7.50 -6.49 2.59
CA VAL A 37 -8.84 -6.83 3.14
C VAL A 37 -9.98 -6.00 2.57
N GLY A 38 -9.72 -5.15 1.57
CA GLY A 38 -10.77 -4.36 0.93
C GLY A 38 -11.87 -5.23 0.31
N ALA A 39 -13.12 -4.82 0.53
CA ALA A 39 -14.32 -5.45 0.00
C ALA A 39 -15.38 -4.40 -0.39
N ASN A 40 -16.52 -4.85 -0.89
CA ASN A 40 -17.56 -3.94 -1.42
C ASN A 40 -18.42 -3.27 -0.32
N SER A 41 -18.21 -3.60 0.96
CA SER A 41 -18.94 -2.99 2.08
C SER A 41 -18.04 -2.82 3.30
N THR A 42 -18.38 -1.86 4.17
CA THR A 42 -17.72 -1.66 5.48
C THR A 42 -17.78 -2.95 6.31
N ARG A 43 -18.97 -3.56 6.42
CA ARG A 43 -19.19 -4.79 7.20
C ARG A 43 -18.25 -5.93 6.77
N GLU A 44 -18.17 -6.18 5.47
CA GLU A 44 -17.33 -7.24 4.93
C GLU A 44 -15.83 -6.92 5.08
N THR A 45 -15.44 -5.67 4.80
CA THR A 45 -14.05 -5.21 4.99
C THR A 45 -13.60 -5.38 6.44
N THR A 46 -14.45 -5.00 7.40
CA THR A 46 -14.18 -5.21 8.84
C THR A 46 -14.09 -6.70 9.18
N GLN A 47 -14.98 -7.54 8.65
CA GLN A 47 -14.91 -8.99 8.89
C GLN A 47 -13.58 -9.57 8.39
N LEU A 48 -13.16 -9.19 7.18
CA LEU A 48 -11.88 -9.63 6.61
C LEU A 48 -10.68 -9.08 7.38
N ALA A 49 -10.76 -7.87 7.95
CA ALA A 49 -9.72 -7.33 8.83
C ALA A 49 -9.56 -8.15 10.11
N HIS A 50 -10.67 -8.56 10.74
CA HIS A 50 -10.63 -9.46 11.89
C HIS A 50 -10.04 -10.83 11.53
N ASP A 51 -10.47 -11.40 10.40
CA ASP A 51 -9.96 -12.69 9.92
C ASP A 51 -8.46 -12.63 9.65
N ALA A 52 -7.99 -11.56 9.00
CA ALA A 52 -6.58 -11.35 8.70
C ALA A 52 -5.74 -11.21 9.98
N ALA A 53 -6.20 -10.41 10.95
CA ALA A 53 -5.54 -10.28 12.25
C ALA A 53 -5.45 -11.62 12.98
N ALA A 54 -6.55 -12.37 13.05
CA ALA A 54 -6.57 -13.70 13.67
C ALA A 54 -5.69 -14.73 12.94
N ALA A 55 -5.47 -14.54 11.63
CA ALA A 55 -4.59 -15.36 10.82
C ALA A 55 -3.09 -15.01 10.94
N GLY A 56 -2.74 -13.92 11.64
CA GLY A 56 -1.35 -13.51 11.89
C GLY A 56 -0.86 -12.35 11.02
N ALA A 57 -1.77 -11.56 10.43
CA ALA A 57 -1.41 -10.28 9.82
C ALA A 57 -1.15 -9.20 10.88
N ASP A 58 -0.13 -8.38 10.65
CA ASP A 58 0.28 -7.29 11.53
C ASP A 58 -0.38 -5.96 11.13
N PHE A 59 -0.74 -5.83 9.86
CA PHE A 59 -1.41 -4.67 9.27
C PHE A 59 -2.44 -5.12 8.24
N VAL A 60 -3.41 -4.26 7.96
CA VAL A 60 -4.34 -4.45 6.84
C VAL A 60 -4.26 -3.32 5.83
N LEU A 61 -4.37 -3.67 4.56
CA LEU A 61 -4.37 -2.77 3.41
C LEU A 61 -5.79 -2.72 2.82
N VAL A 62 -6.40 -1.53 2.83
CA VAL A 62 -7.82 -1.36 2.53
C VAL A 62 -8.00 -0.48 1.30
N VAL A 63 -8.52 -1.06 0.22
CA VAL A 63 -8.88 -0.33 -1.00
C VAL A 63 -10.33 0.14 -0.95
N LEU A 64 -10.64 1.27 -1.59
CA LEU A 64 -12.01 1.76 -1.71
C LEU A 64 -12.86 0.84 -2.60
N PRO A 65 -14.14 0.61 -2.23
CA PRO A 65 -15.07 -0.17 -3.04
C PRO A 65 -15.38 0.55 -4.37
N GLY A 66 -15.12 -0.12 -5.49
CA GLY A 66 -15.28 0.46 -6.82
C GLY A 66 -16.68 0.32 -7.44
N TYR A 67 -17.51 -0.62 -6.98
CA TYR A 67 -18.75 -0.98 -7.68
C TYR A 67 -19.75 0.19 -7.79
N TYR A 68 -19.94 0.95 -6.69
CA TYR A 68 -20.82 2.13 -6.66
C TYR A 68 -20.06 3.46 -6.81
N ALA A 69 -18.96 3.47 -7.55
CA ALA A 69 -18.07 4.62 -7.62
C ALA A 69 -18.73 5.93 -8.07
N GLY A 70 -19.73 5.88 -8.96
CA GLY A 70 -20.46 7.07 -9.38
C GLY A 70 -21.11 7.83 -8.21
N VAL A 71 -21.70 7.09 -7.26
CA VAL A 71 -22.32 7.66 -6.06
C VAL A 71 -21.25 8.08 -5.05
N LEU A 72 -20.21 7.27 -4.86
CA LEU A 72 -19.14 7.54 -3.89
C LEU A 72 -18.31 8.78 -4.26
N LYS A 73 -18.01 8.99 -5.55
CA LYS A 73 -17.31 10.20 -6.03
C LYS A 73 -18.07 11.48 -5.72
N ALA A 74 -19.40 11.43 -5.71
CA ALA A 74 -20.25 12.57 -5.34
C ALA A 74 -20.40 12.74 -3.82
N ASN A 75 -19.85 11.83 -3.01
CA ASN A 75 -19.96 11.86 -1.55
C ASN A 75 -18.61 11.55 -0.85
N PRO A 76 -17.67 12.52 -0.84
CA PRO A 76 -16.39 12.39 -0.14
C PRO A 76 -16.53 12.05 1.35
N THR A 77 -17.56 12.57 2.02
CA THR A 77 -17.85 12.26 3.42
C THR A 77 -18.09 10.78 3.65
N ALA A 78 -18.83 10.10 2.76
CA ALA A 78 -19.04 8.66 2.85
C ALA A 78 -17.73 7.88 2.64
N MET A 79 -16.87 8.31 1.71
CA MET A 79 -15.57 7.68 1.48
C MET A 79 -14.65 7.82 2.71
N ARG A 80 -14.59 9.02 3.32
CA ARG A 80 -13.81 9.22 4.55
C ARG A 80 -14.38 8.40 5.71
N LYS A 81 -15.70 8.40 5.88
CA LYS A 81 -16.38 7.62 6.92
C LYS A 81 -16.10 6.13 6.79
N PHE A 82 -16.05 5.59 5.57
CA PHE A 82 -15.71 4.18 5.35
C PHE A 82 -14.35 3.82 6.00
N PHE A 83 -13.31 4.61 5.77
CA PHE A 83 -12.00 4.35 6.38
C PHE A 83 -12.02 4.51 7.91
N VAL A 84 -12.69 5.55 8.42
CA VAL A 84 -12.83 5.77 9.87
C VAL A 84 -13.54 4.59 10.53
N ASP A 85 -14.63 4.09 9.95
CA ASP A 85 -15.39 2.95 10.48
C ASP A 85 -14.56 1.66 10.44
N VAL A 86 -13.85 1.41 9.34
CA VAL A 86 -12.95 0.24 9.23
C VAL A 86 -11.81 0.32 10.24
N ALA A 87 -11.19 1.50 10.38
CA ALA A 87 -10.11 1.71 11.34
C ALA A 87 -10.55 1.57 12.80
N ALA A 88 -11.76 2.03 13.14
CA ALA A 88 -12.33 1.88 14.48
C ALA A 88 -12.62 0.42 14.85
N ALA A 89 -12.93 -0.43 13.87
CA ALA A 89 -13.26 -1.83 14.09
C ALA A 89 -12.07 -2.78 13.88
N SER A 90 -11.03 -2.38 13.15
CA SER A 90 -9.88 -3.24 12.83
C SER A 90 -9.04 -3.53 14.08
N PRO A 91 -8.74 -4.82 14.40
CA PRO A 91 -7.85 -5.18 15.51
C PRO A 91 -6.39 -4.78 15.30
N VAL A 92 -5.99 -4.53 14.06
CA VAL A 92 -4.62 -4.18 13.66
C VAL A 92 -4.60 -2.87 12.87
N PRO A 93 -3.46 -2.16 12.81
CA PRO A 93 -3.38 -0.88 12.11
C PRO A 93 -3.72 -1.00 10.61
N VAL A 94 -4.34 0.07 10.10
CA VAL A 94 -4.89 0.14 8.75
C VAL A 94 -4.02 1.02 7.87
N ILE A 95 -3.75 0.56 6.65
CA ILE A 95 -3.10 1.31 5.58
C ILE A 95 -4.14 1.56 4.49
N ILE A 96 -4.33 2.83 4.13
CA ILE A 96 -5.19 3.22 3.02
C ILE A 96 -4.57 2.73 1.71
N TYR A 97 -5.34 2.09 0.85
CA TYR A 97 -4.91 1.76 -0.50
C TYR A 97 -5.63 2.63 -1.52
N ASN A 98 -4.93 3.62 -2.06
CA ASN A 98 -5.45 4.48 -3.11
C ASN A 98 -5.00 3.96 -4.49
N PHE A 99 -5.91 3.26 -5.19
CA PHE A 99 -5.65 2.69 -6.51
C PHE A 99 -6.81 2.91 -7.48
N PRO A 100 -6.79 4.04 -8.22
CA PRO A 100 -7.90 4.41 -9.09
C PRO A 100 -8.25 3.36 -10.15
N ALA A 101 -7.26 2.63 -10.68
CA ALA A 101 -7.49 1.63 -11.72
C ALA A 101 -8.41 0.47 -11.27
N VAL A 102 -8.38 0.10 -9.99
CA VAL A 102 -9.23 -0.98 -9.43
C VAL A 102 -10.41 -0.45 -8.60
N SER A 103 -10.43 0.85 -8.30
CA SER A 103 -11.54 1.53 -7.62
C SER A 103 -12.40 2.36 -8.59
N ALA A 104 -12.55 1.92 -9.84
CA ALA A 104 -13.37 2.58 -10.87
C ALA A 104 -13.12 4.09 -11.01
N GLY A 105 -11.84 4.47 -10.94
CA GLY A 105 -11.36 5.84 -11.06
C GLY A 105 -11.61 6.72 -9.84
N ILE A 106 -11.95 6.16 -8.68
CA ILE A 106 -11.91 6.92 -7.42
C ILE A 106 -10.45 7.16 -7.06
N ASP A 107 -10.07 8.43 -6.93
CA ASP A 107 -8.75 8.85 -6.51
C ASP A 107 -8.89 9.82 -5.33
N LEU A 108 -8.45 9.39 -4.14
CA LEU A 108 -8.52 10.22 -2.95
C LEU A 108 -7.64 11.46 -3.11
N SER A 109 -8.17 12.63 -2.75
CA SER A 109 -7.36 13.85 -2.69
C SER A 109 -6.39 13.78 -1.50
N SER A 110 -5.34 14.62 -1.50
CA SER A 110 -4.49 14.75 -0.32
C SER A 110 -5.28 15.20 0.91
N ASP A 111 -6.28 16.05 0.71
CA ASP A 111 -7.08 16.61 1.80
C ASP A 111 -7.99 15.52 2.40
N ASP A 112 -8.56 14.63 1.58
CA ASP A 112 -9.29 13.46 2.08
C ASP A 112 -8.41 12.55 2.94
N VAL A 113 -7.16 12.33 2.50
CA VAL A 113 -6.21 11.46 3.22
C VAL A 113 -5.82 12.08 4.57
N VAL A 114 -5.55 13.38 4.60
CA VAL A 114 -5.23 14.12 5.82
C VAL A 114 -6.42 14.10 6.79
N ASP A 115 -7.63 14.33 6.30
CA ASP A 115 -8.85 14.27 7.11
C ASP A 115 -9.06 12.87 7.73
N ILE A 116 -8.84 11.80 6.96
CA ILE A 116 -8.94 10.42 7.44
C ILE A 116 -7.88 10.14 8.50
N ALA A 117 -6.61 10.50 8.24
CA ALA A 117 -5.50 10.28 9.17
C ALA A 117 -5.73 10.98 10.51
N ASN A 118 -6.26 12.21 10.49
CA ASN A 118 -6.58 12.97 11.70
C ASN A 118 -7.78 12.40 12.46
N ALA A 119 -8.78 11.86 11.75
CA ALA A 119 -10.00 11.33 12.36
C ALA A 119 -9.83 9.93 12.95
N ALA A 120 -8.85 9.15 12.49
CA ALA A 120 -8.68 7.74 12.87
C ALA A 120 -7.21 7.40 13.19
N PRO A 121 -6.79 7.44 14.47
CA PRO A 121 -5.41 7.16 14.87
C PRO A 121 -4.90 5.76 14.53
N ASN A 122 -5.80 4.80 14.28
CA ASN A 122 -5.44 3.44 13.84
C ASN A 122 -5.09 3.38 12.34
N ILE A 123 -5.29 4.46 11.59
CA ILE A 123 -4.76 4.61 10.23
C ILE A 123 -3.29 5.01 10.33
N CYS A 124 -2.40 4.13 9.91
CA CYS A 124 -0.95 4.30 10.06
C CYS A 124 -0.22 4.57 8.74
N GLY A 125 -0.95 4.70 7.63
CA GLY A 125 -0.33 5.03 6.36
C GLY A 125 -1.25 4.98 5.15
N ILE A 126 -0.63 5.24 3.99
CA ILE A 126 -1.26 5.16 2.68
C ILE A 126 -0.29 4.59 1.65
N MET A 127 -0.81 3.72 0.80
CA MET A 127 -0.18 3.22 -0.40
C MET A 127 -0.80 3.89 -1.64
N LEU A 128 0.03 4.53 -2.45
CA LEU A 128 -0.37 5.31 -3.62
C LEU A 128 -0.01 4.59 -4.92
N SER A 129 -0.99 3.92 -5.54
CA SER A 129 -0.86 3.34 -6.91
C SER A 129 -1.40 4.29 -8.00
N CYS A 130 -1.50 5.60 -7.72
CA CYS A 130 -1.92 6.61 -8.69
C CYS A 130 -0.74 7.29 -9.42
N GLY A 131 0.51 6.95 -9.08
CA GLY A 131 1.73 7.53 -9.69
C GLY A 131 1.98 9.02 -9.36
N ASN A 132 1.18 9.62 -8.48
CA ASN A 132 1.23 11.05 -8.21
C ASN A 132 2.18 11.37 -7.04
N VAL A 133 3.46 11.62 -7.37
CA VAL A 133 4.49 12.02 -6.38
C VAL A 133 4.17 13.37 -5.73
N GLY A 134 3.51 14.29 -6.43
CA GLY A 134 3.09 15.58 -5.85
C GLY A 134 2.07 15.41 -4.72
N LYS A 135 1.13 14.47 -4.87
CA LYS A 135 0.18 14.08 -3.81
C LYS A 135 0.90 13.48 -2.62
N LEU A 136 1.87 12.58 -2.88
CA LEU A 136 2.69 11.98 -1.83
C LEU A 136 3.45 13.04 -1.03
N ALA A 137 4.09 13.99 -1.73
CA ALA A 137 4.83 15.10 -1.10
C ALA A 137 3.90 15.96 -0.23
N ARG A 138 2.70 16.31 -0.73
CA ARG A 138 1.73 17.10 0.02
C ARG A 138 1.22 16.39 1.27
N ILE A 139 0.91 15.10 1.19
CA ILE A 139 0.47 14.31 2.35
C ILE A 139 1.60 14.30 3.40
N THR A 140 2.81 13.95 2.99
CA THR A 140 4.00 13.88 3.84
C THR A 140 4.32 15.21 4.54
N ALA A 141 3.97 16.35 3.93
CA ALA A 141 4.13 17.66 4.52
C ALA A 141 3.01 18.04 5.52
N LEU A 142 1.85 17.38 5.46
CA LEU A 142 0.65 17.72 6.24
C LEU A 142 0.37 16.73 7.39
N VAL A 143 0.88 15.50 7.31
CA VAL A 143 0.72 14.49 8.35
C VAL A 143 2.04 14.23 9.06
N ASP A 144 1.98 13.85 10.34
CA ASP A 144 3.16 13.46 11.09
C ASP A 144 3.70 12.11 10.58
N ASN A 145 4.85 12.17 9.89
CA ASN A 145 5.48 10.97 9.33
C ASN A 145 6.02 10.00 10.38
N SER A 146 6.07 10.37 11.67
CA SER A 146 6.44 9.45 12.73
C SER A 146 5.36 8.38 12.97
N SER A 147 4.09 8.76 12.78
CA SER A 147 2.90 7.95 13.03
C SER A 147 2.17 7.50 11.76
N PHE A 148 2.38 8.17 10.63
CA PHE A 148 1.75 7.85 9.35
C PHE A 148 2.79 7.70 8.23
N LYS A 149 2.78 6.56 7.51
CA LYS A 149 3.74 6.29 6.42
C LYS A 149 3.09 6.42 5.05
N THR A 150 3.73 7.17 4.16
CA THR A 150 3.39 7.17 2.73
C THR A 150 4.23 6.12 2.01
N LEU A 151 3.60 5.35 1.12
CA LEU A 151 4.23 4.27 0.35
C LEU A 151 3.88 4.40 -1.13
N SER A 152 4.85 4.12 -1.99
CA SER A 152 4.62 4.01 -3.43
C SER A 152 3.98 2.66 -3.75
N GLY A 153 2.97 2.65 -4.61
CA GLY A 153 2.30 1.43 -5.05
C GLY A 153 2.99 0.69 -6.20
N PHE A 154 4.06 1.27 -6.75
CA PHE A 154 4.93 0.70 -7.77
C PHE A 154 6.36 1.18 -7.53
N ILE A 155 7.35 0.40 -7.97
CA ILE A 155 8.77 0.68 -7.72
C ILE A 155 9.42 1.52 -8.84
N ASP A 156 8.73 1.68 -9.96
CA ASP A 156 9.12 2.50 -11.13
C ASP A 156 9.23 4.01 -10.85
N PHE A 157 8.69 4.48 -9.72
CA PHE A 157 8.87 5.84 -9.21
C PHE A 157 9.37 5.90 -7.75
N LEU A 158 10.08 4.86 -7.27
CA LEU A 158 10.57 4.80 -5.88
C LEU A 158 11.50 5.97 -5.50
N LEU A 159 12.54 6.25 -6.28
CA LEU A 159 13.53 7.31 -6.04
C LEU A 159 12.87 8.69 -5.85
N PRO A 160 12.07 9.22 -6.81
CA PRO A 160 11.43 10.51 -6.61
C PRO A 160 10.44 10.50 -5.43
N SER A 161 9.81 9.36 -5.12
CA SER A 161 8.95 9.24 -3.94
C SER A 161 9.71 9.29 -2.61
N VAL A 162 10.84 8.58 -2.50
CA VAL A 162 11.68 8.61 -1.29
C VAL A 162 12.25 10.01 -1.07
N ALA A 163 12.63 10.71 -2.15
CA ALA A 163 13.12 12.09 -2.08
C ALA A 163 12.11 13.07 -1.48
N VAL A 164 10.81 12.75 -1.51
CA VAL A 164 9.75 13.55 -0.88
C VAL A 164 9.14 12.88 0.36
N GLY A 165 9.84 11.89 0.94
CA GLY A 165 9.55 11.29 2.24
C GLY A 165 8.71 10.01 2.24
N SER A 166 8.57 9.34 1.09
CA SER A 166 8.03 7.96 1.06
C SER A 166 8.88 7.01 1.90
N ALA A 167 8.22 6.13 2.64
CA ALA A 167 8.85 5.11 3.47
C ALA A 167 9.24 3.84 2.68
N GLY A 168 8.91 3.77 1.38
CA GLY A 168 9.23 2.63 0.53
C GLY A 168 8.19 2.39 -0.56
N ALA A 169 8.12 1.13 -1.02
CA ALA A 169 7.11 0.70 -1.98
C ALA A 169 6.57 -0.68 -1.62
N ILE A 170 5.29 -0.89 -1.92
CA ILE A 170 4.69 -2.21 -2.06
C ILE A 170 4.42 -2.36 -3.56
N SER A 171 5.15 -3.26 -4.21
CA SER A 171 5.21 -3.31 -5.67
C SER A 171 5.22 -4.77 -6.18
N PRO A 172 4.82 -4.97 -7.45
CA PRO A 172 4.92 -6.25 -8.14
C PRO A 172 6.35 -6.78 -8.38
N LEU A 173 7.28 -5.97 -8.91
CA LEU A 173 8.63 -6.43 -9.30
C LEU A 173 9.43 -7.17 -8.23
N PRO A 174 9.37 -6.84 -6.92
CA PRO A 174 10.03 -7.61 -5.87
C PRO A 174 9.70 -9.11 -5.84
N ASN A 175 8.57 -9.56 -6.41
CA ASN A 175 8.25 -10.99 -6.52
C ASN A 175 9.17 -11.73 -7.50
N VAL A 176 9.67 -11.04 -8.53
CA VAL A 176 10.50 -11.61 -9.61
C VAL A 176 11.97 -11.21 -9.45
N ALA A 177 12.24 -9.99 -9.00
CA ALA A 177 13.58 -9.44 -8.87
C ALA A 177 13.87 -8.84 -7.47
N PRO A 178 13.69 -9.60 -6.37
CA PRO A 178 13.79 -9.08 -5.00
C PRO A 178 15.15 -8.44 -4.68
N ASN A 179 16.25 -9.07 -5.10
CA ASN A 179 17.60 -8.55 -4.87
C ASN A 179 17.83 -7.21 -5.58
N PHE A 180 17.32 -7.05 -6.80
CA PHE A 180 17.40 -5.81 -7.55
C PHE A 180 16.54 -4.71 -6.89
N SER A 181 15.30 -5.04 -6.53
CA SER A 181 14.41 -4.10 -5.84
C SER A 181 15.03 -3.59 -4.53
N PHE A 182 15.68 -4.47 -3.78
CA PHE A 182 16.37 -4.08 -2.55
C PHE A 182 17.66 -3.29 -2.81
N LYS A 183 18.39 -3.57 -3.90
CA LYS A 183 19.51 -2.74 -4.35
C LYS A 183 19.06 -1.31 -4.64
N LEU A 184 17.97 -1.15 -5.39
CA LEU A 184 17.39 0.17 -5.65
C LEU A 184 17.00 0.87 -4.35
N TRP A 185 16.26 0.18 -3.46
CA TRP A 185 15.90 0.74 -2.15
C TRP A 185 17.12 1.26 -1.38
N ARG A 186 18.20 0.49 -1.29
CA ARG A 186 19.43 0.93 -0.62
C ARG A 186 20.05 2.16 -1.28
N ALA A 187 20.08 2.21 -2.62
CA ALA A 187 20.59 3.35 -3.35
C ALA A 187 19.77 4.63 -3.07
N THR A 188 18.45 4.53 -2.89
CA THR A 188 17.63 5.70 -2.53
C THR A 188 17.89 6.22 -1.11
N GLN A 189 18.48 5.40 -0.22
CA GLN A 189 18.83 5.82 1.14
C GLN A 189 20.17 6.57 1.22
N SER A 190 21.00 6.53 0.17
CA SER A 190 22.37 7.06 0.17
C SER A 190 22.57 8.03 -0.98
N LEU A 191 21.97 9.22 -0.92
CA LEU A 191 22.04 10.24 -1.99
C LEU A 191 23.05 11.35 -1.66
N GLY A 192 24.13 11.02 -0.96
CA GLY A 192 25.07 12.00 -0.39
C GLY A 192 26.01 12.65 -1.40
N SER A 193 26.23 12.00 -2.55
CA SER A 193 27.05 12.52 -3.65
C SER A 193 26.31 12.52 -4.98
N VAL A 194 26.84 13.28 -5.94
CA VAL A 194 26.36 13.28 -7.32
C VAL A 194 26.45 11.88 -7.93
N ALA A 195 27.51 11.13 -7.63
CA ALA A 195 27.69 9.76 -8.12
C ALA A 195 26.61 8.82 -7.57
N ASP A 196 26.28 8.91 -6.28
CA ASP A 196 25.24 8.05 -5.69
C ASP A 196 23.86 8.37 -6.28
N PHE A 197 23.57 9.66 -6.51
CA PHE A 197 22.36 10.06 -7.20
C PHE A 197 22.29 9.52 -8.63
N HIS A 198 23.41 9.51 -9.36
CA HIS A 198 23.47 8.90 -10.69
C HIS A 198 23.21 7.40 -10.65
N GLU A 199 23.81 6.65 -9.73
CA GLU A 199 23.55 5.22 -9.57
C GLU A 199 22.07 4.97 -9.24
N ALA A 200 21.51 5.69 -8.26
CA ALA A 200 20.10 5.54 -7.90
C ALA A 200 19.17 5.84 -9.08
N LYS A 201 19.49 6.86 -9.89
CA LYS A 201 18.74 7.21 -11.10
C LYS A 201 18.83 6.13 -12.18
N GLU A 202 20.00 5.54 -12.39
CA GLU A 202 20.17 4.44 -13.34
C GLU A 202 19.37 3.21 -12.91
N LEU A 203 19.47 2.82 -11.63
CA LEU A 203 18.68 1.74 -11.06
C LEU A 203 17.17 2.03 -11.16
N GLN A 204 16.76 3.28 -10.94
CA GLN A 204 15.36 3.68 -11.09
C GLN A 204 14.86 3.50 -12.53
N GLY A 205 15.69 3.86 -13.53
CA GLY A 205 15.38 3.64 -14.93
C GLY A 205 15.18 2.15 -15.25
N LEU A 206 16.09 1.30 -14.77
CA LEU A 206 15.98 -0.15 -14.92
C LEU A 206 14.73 -0.72 -14.24
N ALA A 207 14.39 -0.23 -13.05
CA ALA A 207 13.19 -0.63 -12.34
C ALA A 207 11.92 -0.26 -13.10
N SER A 208 11.89 0.92 -13.72
CA SER A 208 10.76 1.35 -14.55
C SER A 208 10.57 0.47 -15.80
N LEU A 209 11.67 0.08 -16.46
CA LEU A 209 11.62 -0.86 -17.57
C LEU A 209 11.09 -2.24 -17.13
N GLY A 210 11.59 -2.76 -16.00
CA GLY A 210 11.16 -4.04 -15.44
C GLY A 210 9.70 -4.05 -15.02
N GLU A 211 9.26 -3.04 -14.26
CA GLU A 211 7.86 -2.90 -13.82
C GLU A 211 6.91 -2.81 -15.03
N THR A 212 7.27 -2.02 -16.05
CA THR A 212 6.46 -1.88 -17.27
C THR A 212 6.38 -3.21 -18.03
N ALA A 213 7.47 -3.96 -18.13
CA ALA A 213 7.47 -5.27 -18.78
C ALA A 213 6.51 -6.24 -18.06
N LEU A 214 6.55 -6.28 -16.72
CA LEU A 214 5.63 -7.10 -15.92
C LEU A 214 4.16 -6.69 -16.11
N LEU A 215 3.88 -5.39 -16.20
CA LEU A 215 2.49 -4.91 -16.36
C LEU A 215 1.94 -5.11 -17.78
N LYS A 216 2.79 -5.16 -18.82
CA LYS A 216 2.38 -5.33 -20.22
C LYS A 216 2.05 -6.78 -20.57
N GLU A 217 2.88 -7.71 -20.13
CA GLU A 217 2.72 -9.13 -20.46
C GLU A 217 1.55 -9.79 -19.71
N GLY A 218 0.91 -9.05 -18.80
CA GLY A 218 -0.01 -9.64 -17.86
C GLY A 218 0.72 -10.49 -16.82
N TRP A 219 -0.03 -10.93 -15.83
CA TRP A 219 0.45 -11.78 -14.76
C TRP A 219 0.32 -13.25 -15.13
#